data_AF-A0A433SES1-F1
#
_entry.id   AF-A0A433SES1-F1
#
_cell.length_a   1.000
_cell.length_b   1.000
_cell.length_c   1.000
_cell.angle_alpha   90.00
_cell.angle_beta   90.00
_cell.angle_gamma   90.00
#
_symmetry.space_group_name_H-M   'P 1'
#
loop_
_entity.id
_entity.type
_entity.pdbx_description
1 polymer ?
#
loop_
_entity_poly.entity_id
_entity_poly.type
_entity_poly.pdbx_seq_one_letter_code
_entity_poly.pdbx_strand_id
1 'polypeptide(L)'
;MINQEKELAALLADTPLSGREIITLPILDIQETALAVQIMPHEVEAVWRIGKNLLPKTGRWPLATMFGASWGAPPWREAIVDGDLFSRFYYEEEPDPVDISPQGLCRRADHADYAKAFEQVLHTRAEYDLLSERLEYTIESCQSRLGHAPQPEEIAAAKASGKFQHYYGLEHWIAQWETAHGYQTNLEESRPECFTPENFTALLFLPTTQGWDALAYLNWYGTSDIGSAYYIALGRSWQQRFGAELVAHYGTMLQCEVSRPPQTFEEAWPLACEHDLASDCTMALPGILLRDYAHGLVGWDRWFLHERP
;
A
#
# COMPACT_ATOMS: atom_id res chain seq x y z
N MET A 1 -27.07 5.54 -1.42
CA MET A 1 -26.21 4.37 -1.20
C MET A 1 -27.10 3.14 -1.27
N ILE A 2 -26.77 2.15 -2.10
CA ILE A 2 -27.52 0.88 -2.14
C ILE A 2 -27.18 0.04 -0.91
N ASN A 3 -28.11 -0.78 -0.43
CA ASN A 3 -27.87 -1.60 0.78
C ASN A 3 -28.31 -3.06 0.61
N GLN A 4 -28.81 -3.43 -0.57
CA GLN A 4 -29.38 -4.75 -0.81
C GLN A 4 -28.70 -5.45 -1.98
N GLU A 5 -28.54 -6.76 -1.87
CA GLU A 5 -27.95 -7.63 -2.90
C GLU A 5 -28.66 -7.47 -4.26
N LYS A 6 -30.00 -7.39 -4.24
CA LYS A 6 -30.82 -7.26 -5.45
C LYS A 6 -30.57 -5.95 -6.21
N GLU A 7 -30.31 -4.86 -5.50
CA GLU A 7 -29.99 -3.56 -6.09
C GLU A 7 -28.63 -3.61 -6.78
N LEU A 8 -27.63 -4.21 -6.13
CA LEU A 8 -26.31 -4.41 -6.72
C LEU A 8 -26.37 -5.36 -7.92
N ALA A 9 -27.10 -6.48 -7.81
CA ALA A 9 -27.31 -7.41 -8.92
C ALA A 9 -27.90 -6.72 -10.16
N ALA A 10 -28.87 -5.83 -9.96
CA ALA A 10 -29.47 -5.06 -11.05
C ALA A 10 -28.46 -4.11 -11.72
N LEU A 11 -27.54 -3.50 -10.95
CA LEU A 11 -26.48 -2.65 -11.50
C LEU A 11 -25.39 -3.45 -12.25
N LEU A 12 -25.17 -4.71 -11.85
CA LEU A 12 -24.18 -5.60 -12.46
C LEU A 12 -24.70 -6.39 -13.66
N ALA A 13 -26.01 -6.35 -13.93
CA ALA A 13 -26.69 -7.19 -14.92
C ALA A 13 -26.08 -7.09 -16.34
N ASP A 14 -25.60 -5.90 -16.72
CA ASP A 14 -24.99 -5.60 -18.03
C ASP A 14 -23.45 -5.64 -18.00
N THR A 15 -22.86 -6.26 -16.98
CA THR A 15 -21.40 -6.36 -16.81
C THR A 15 -20.93 -7.82 -16.81
N PRO A 16 -19.62 -8.08 -16.96
CA PRO A 16 -19.04 -9.42 -16.74
C PRO A 16 -19.31 -10.04 -15.36
N LEU A 17 -19.76 -9.24 -14.38
CA LEU A 17 -20.15 -9.70 -13.05
C LEU A 17 -21.63 -10.14 -12.96
N SER A 18 -22.36 -10.16 -14.08
CA SER A 18 -23.74 -10.62 -14.12
C SER A 18 -23.87 -12.08 -13.67
N GLY A 19 -24.85 -12.36 -12.81
CA GLY A 19 -25.10 -13.71 -12.27
C GLY A 19 -24.07 -14.22 -11.25
N ARG A 20 -23.08 -13.42 -10.86
CA ARG A 20 -22.14 -13.76 -9.79
C ARG A 20 -22.85 -13.84 -8.45
N GLU A 21 -22.30 -14.65 -7.55
CA GLU A 21 -22.79 -14.72 -6.19
C GLU A 21 -22.57 -13.39 -5.46
N ILE A 22 -23.61 -12.89 -4.80
CA ILE A 22 -23.60 -11.68 -3.98
C ILE A 22 -24.02 -12.05 -2.56
N ILE A 23 -23.35 -11.46 -1.57
CA ILE A 23 -23.74 -11.55 -0.16
C ILE A 23 -23.62 -10.20 0.54
N THR A 24 -24.54 -9.94 1.45
CA THR A 24 -24.45 -8.86 2.43
C THR A 24 -23.65 -9.30 3.63
N LEU A 25 -22.58 -8.57 3.94
CA LEU A 25 -21.73 -8.81 5.10
C LEU A 25 -22.00 -7.73 6.15
N PRO A 26 -22.36 -8.10 7.40
CA PRO A 26 -22.47 -7.12 8.48
C PRO A 26 -21.07 -6.60 8.84
N ILE A 27 -20.96 -5.29 9.01
CA ILE A 27 -19.81 -4.67 9.65
C ILE A 27 -20.22 -4.52 11.11
N LEU A 28 -19.73 -5.44 11.93
CA LEU A 28 -20.10 -5.51 13.34
C LEU A 28 -19.79 -4.18 14.04
N ASP A 29 -20.51 -3.91 15.13
CA ASP A 29 -20.38 -2.72 15.99
C ASP A 29 -20.90 -1.37 15.46
N ILE A 30 -21.16 -1.22 14.15
CA ILE A 30 -21.62 0.06 13.57
C ILE A 30 -22.93 0.00 12.78
N GLN A 31 -23.62 -1.15 12.76
CA GLN A 31 -24.88 -1.38 12.02
C GLN A 31 -24.80 -1.06 10.51
N GLU A 32 -23.60 -1.00 9.94
CA GLU A 32 -23.38 -0.88 8.51
C GLU A 32 -23.21 -2.26 7.86
N THR A 33 -23.34 -2.31 6.55
CA THR A 33 -23.09 -3.52 5.77
C THR A 33 -22.17 -3.22 4.61
N ALA A 34 -21.36 -4.20 4.22
CA ALA A 34 -20.71 -4.27 2.92
C ALA A 34 -21.47 -5.25 2.02
N LEU A 35 -21.36 -5.08 0.72
CA LEU A 35 -21.80 -6.08 -0.26
C LEU A 35 -20.57 -6.72 -0.86
N ALA A 36 -20.52 -8.05 -0.95
CA ALA A 36 -19.41 -8.77 -1.56
C ALA A 36 -19.91 -9.50 -2.81
N VAL A 37 -19.12 -9.42 -3.88
CA VAL A 37 -19.36 -10.13 -5.14
C VAL A 37 -18.23 -11.12 -5.36
N GLN A 38 -18.55 -12.37 -5.67
CA GLN A 38 -17.56 -13.38 -6.01
C GLN A 38 -16.82 -12.99 -7.29
N ILE A 39 -15.49 -13.00 -7.22
CA ILE A 39 -14.60 -12.77 -8.37
C ILE A 39 -13.50 -13.84 -8.43
N MET A 40 -12.85 -13.96 -9.57
CA MET A 40 -11.66 -14.77 -9.78
C MET A 40 -10.39 -13.93 -9.51
N PRO A 41 -9.29 -14.55 -9.07
CA PRO A 41 -8.05 -13.80 -8.83
C PRO A 41 -7.51 -13.00 -10.01
N HIS A 42 -7.58 -13.56 -11.22
CA HIS A 42 -7.01 -12.94 -12.42
C HIS A 42 -7.85 -11.79 -12.99
N GLU A 43 -9.05 -11.54 -12.46
CA GLU A 43 -9.94 -10.47 -12.96
C GLU A 43 -9.94 -9.20 -12.07
N VAL A 44 -9.17 -9.17 -10.97
CA VAL A 44 -9.17 -8.12 -9.93
C VAL A 44 -9.18 -6.69 -10.50
N GLU A 45 -8.23 -6.33 -11.36
CA GLU A 45 -8.16 -4.97 -11.93
C GLU A 45 -9.38 -4.65 -12.81
N ALA A 46 -9.74 -5.58 -13.68
CA ALA A 46 -10.84 -5.38 -14.62
C ALA A 46 -12.18 -5.19 -13.89
N VAL A 47 -12.45 -6.01 -12.86
CA VAL A 47 -13.68 -5.94 -12.08
C VAL A 47 -13.68 -4.77 -11.08
N TRP A 48 -12.52 -4.39 -10.55
CA TRP A 48 -12.40 -3.18 -9.74
C TRP A 48 -12.78 -1.93 -10.55
N ARG A 49 -12.28 -1.78 -11.78
CA ARG A 49 -12.66 -0.66 -12.67
C ARG A 49 -14.16 -0.63 -12.98
N ILE A 50 -14.79 -1.80 -13.13
CA ILE A 50 -16.26 -1.90 -13.26
C ILE A 50 -16.95 -1.37 -12.00
N GLY A 51 -16.55 -1.86 -10.83
CA GLY A 51 -17.08 -1.39 -9.55
C GLY A 51 -16.87 0.12 -9.35
N LYS A 52 -15.73 0.65 -9.81
CA LYS A 52 -15.35 2.05 -9.68
C LYS A 52 -16.22 2.94 -10.54
N ASN A 53 -16.52 2.50 -11.76
CA ASN A 53 -17.49 3.16 -12.64
C ASN A 53 -18.93 3.15 -12.08
N LEU A 54 -19.24 2.20 -11.19
CA LEU A 54 -20.53 2.14 -10.51
C LEU A 54 -20.58 2.97 -9.22
N LEU A 55 -19.45 3.50 -8.73
CA LEU A 55 -19.37 4.31 -7.51
C LEU A 55 -20.44 5.43 -7.42
N PRO A 56 -20.73 6.22 -8.48
CA PRO A 56 -21.77 7.24 -8.42
C PRO A 56 -23.19 6.69 -8.20
N LYS A 57 -23.44 5.43 -8.57
CA LYS A 57 -24.74 4.75 -8.42
C LYS A 57 -24.84 3.97 -7.11
N THR A 58 -23.74 3.33 -6.70
CA THR A 58 -23.70 2.52 -5.48
C THR A 58 -23.51 3.39 -4.24
N GLY A 59 -22.77 4.49 -4.36
CA GLY A 59 -22.24 5.26 -3.24
C GLY A 59 -21.25 4.46 -2.39
N ARG A 60 -20.61 3.43 -2.96
CA ARG A 60 -19.77 2.46 -2.26
C ARG A 60 -18.47 2.21 -3.00
N TRP A 61 -17.35 2.26 -2.29
CA TRP A 61 -16.03 2.05 -2.83
C TRP A 61 -15.79 0.57 -3.11
N PRO A 62 -15.40 0.20 -4.34
CA PRO A 62 -15.03 -1.17 -4.67
C PRO A 62 -13.62 -1.49 -4.13
N LEU A 63 -13.45 -2.65 -3.51
CA LEU A 63 -12.13 -3.12 -3.05
C LEU A 63 -12.03 -4.63 -3.24
N ALA A 64 -11.03 -5.07 -3.99
CA ALA A 64 -10.74 -6.50 -4.09
C ALA A 64 -10.06 -6.97 -2.79
N THR A 65 -10.45 -8.16 -2.33
CA THR A 65 -9.84 -8.79 -1.16
C THR A 65 -9.73 -10.29 -1.35
N MET A 66 -8.86 -10.91 -0.56
CA MET A 66 -8.79 -12.35 -0.42
C MET A 66 -9.12 -12.75 1.01
N PHE A 67 -9.58 -13.98 1.19
CA PHE A 67 -9.83 -14.55 2.50
C PHE A 67 -9.49 -16.04 2.50
N GLY A 68 -9.05 -16.52 3.66
CA GLY A 68 -8.90 -17.94 3.89
C GLY A 68 -10.27 -18.59 4.08
N ALA A 69 -10.29 -19.92 3.99
CA ALA A 69 -11.42 -20.68 4.49
C ALA A 69 -10.96 -21.63 5.60
N SER A 70 -11.85 -21.86 6.55
CA SER A 70 -11.77 -22.96 7.51
C SER A 70 -11.50 -24.29 6.77
N TRP A 71 -10.83 -25.23 7.46
CA TRP A 71 -10.47 -26.55 6.91
C TRP A 71 -11.62 -27.20 6.12
N GLY A 72 -11.36 -27.63 4.87
CA GLY A 72 -12.32 -28.39 4.06
C GLY A 72 -12.85 -27.72 2.79
N ALA A 73 -12.28 -26.57 2.39
CA ALA A 73 -12.68 -25.82 1.17
C ALA A 73 -14.21 -25.63 1.07
N PRO A 74 -14.85 -24.96 2.04
CA PRO A 74 -16.29 -24.73 2.03
C PRO A 74 -16.71 -23.90 0.81
N PRO A 75 -18.01 -23.87 0.47
CA PRO A 75 -18.55 -22.97 -0.54
C PRO A 75 -18.13 -21.53 -0.30
N TRP A 76 -17.95 -20.75 -1.37
CA TRP A 76 -17.47 -19.35 -1.29
C TRP A 76 -18.27 -18.49 -0.30
N ARG A 77 -19.60 -18.65 -0.26
CA ARG A 77 -20.48 -17.95 0.69
C ARG A 77 -20.16 -18.22 2.15
N GLU A 78 -19.84 -19.47 2.49
CA GLU A 78 -19.48 -19.84 3.86
C GLU A 78 -18.07 -19.34 4.17
N ALA A 79 -17.14 -19.53 3.23
CA ALA A 79 -15.75 -19.06 3.37
C ALA A 79 -15.64 -17.56 3.66
N ILE A 80 -16.41 -16.71 2.97
CA ILE A 80 -16.33 -15.26 3.16
C ILE A 80 -16.93 -14.79 4.48
N VAL A 81 -17.94 -15.49 4.99
CA VAL A 81 -18.54 -15.22 6.29
C VAL A 81 -17.59 -15.65 7.41
N ASP A 82 -16.99 -16.84 7.28
CA ASP A 82 -16.00 -17.37 8.22
C ASP A 82 -14.71 -16.54 8.27
N GLY A 83 -14.36 -15.88 7.16
CA GLY A 83 -13.14 -15.08 7.03
C GLY A 83 -13.09 -13.83 7.92
N ASP A 84 -14.19 -13.46 8.58
CA ASP A 84 -14.30 -12.34 9.53
C ASP A 84 -13.58 -11.06 9.05
N LEU A 85 -13.81 -10.67 7.79
CA LEU A 85 -13.09 -9.58 7.11
C LEU A 85 -13.14 -8.23 7.84
N PHE A 86 -14.17 -8.02 8.68
CA PHE A 86 -14.41 -6.78 9.40
C PHE A 86 -14.07 -6.88 10.89
N SER A 87 -13.30 -7.90 11.28
CA SER A 87 -12.82 -8.05 12.65
C SER A 87 -12.18 -6.76 13.16
N ARG A 88 -12.58 -6.34 14.37
CA ARG A 88 -12.03 -5.13 15.00
C ARG A 88 -10.78 -5.40 15.85
N PHE A 89 -10.42 -6.67 16.06
CA PHE A 89 -9.31 -7.12 16.90
C PHE A 89 -8.00 -6.34 16.61
N TYR A 90 -7.58 -6.24 15.36
CA TYR A 90 -6.33 -5.56 15.02
C TYR A 90 -6.35 -4.04 15.29
N TYR A 91 -7.52 -3.41 15.25
CA TYR A 91 -7.65 -2.00 15.62
C TYR A 91 -7.59 -1.80 17.14
N GLU A 92 -7.97 -2.79 17.93
CA GLU A 92 -7.86 -2.77 19.39
C GLU A 92 -6.41 -2.87 19.86
N GLU A 93 -5.56 -3.52 19.06
CA GLU A 93 -4.13 -3.70 19.32
C GLU A 93 -3.27 -2.53 18.80
N GLU A 94 -3.87 -1.53 18.13
CA GLU A 94 -3.15 -0.33 17.69
C GLU A 94 -2.65 0.51 18.89
N PRO A 95 -1.57 1.31 18.73
CA PRO A 95 -0.97 2.07 19.83
C PRO A 95 -1.92 3.04 20.56
N ASP A 96 -2.96 3.54 19.88
CA ASP A 96 -3.97 4.45 20.42
C ASP A 96 -5.39 4.05 19.96
N PRO A 97 -6.01 3.03 20.59
CA PRO A 97 -7.27 2.44 20.15
C PRO A 97 -8.49 3.26 20.62
N VAL A 98 -8.48 4.58 20.41
CA VAL A 98 -9.58 5.47 20.78
C VAL A 98 -10.61 5.51 19.64
N ASP A 99 -11.85 5.10 19.89
CA ASP A 99 -12.92 5.06 18.87
C ASP A 99 -12.47 4.34 17.59
N ILE A 100 -12.41 3.02 17.67
CA ILE A 100 -12.03 2.15 16.55
C ILE A 100 -13.15 1.95 15.54
N SER A 101 -14.23 2.73 15.55
CA SER A 101 -15.22 2.69 14.46
C SER A 101 -14.61 3.24 13.16
N PRO A 102 -15.08 2.83 11.97
CA PRO A 102 -14.63 3.43 10.71
C PRO A 102 -14.78 4.96 10.68
N GLN A 103 -15.86 5.50 11.25
CA GLN A 103 -16.09 6.94 11.34
C GLN A 103 -15.12 7.60 12.32
N GLY A 104 -14.83 6.94 13.46
CA GLY A 104 -13.81 7.38 14.41
C GLY A 104 -12.42 7.47 13.78
N LEU A 105 -12.00 6.41 13.09
CA LEU A 105 -10.73 6.34 12.38
C LEU A 105 -10.61 7.41 11.29
N CYS A 106 -11.64 7.58 10.47
CA CYS A 106 -11.66 8.60 9.42
C CYS A 106 -11.59 10.02 10.01
N ARG A 107 -12.29 10.30 11.11
CA ARG A 107 -12.20 11.59 11.82
C ARG A 107 -10.80 11.85 12.38
N ARG A 108 -10.13 10.82 12.91
CA ARG A 108 -8.72 10.97 13.35
C ARG A 108 -7.80 11.23 12.16
N ALA A 109 -8.03 10.54 11.04
CA ALA A 109 -7.27 10.75 9.81
C ALA A 109 -7.42 12.18 9.24
N ASP A 110 -8.60 12.81 9.36
CA ASP A 110 -8.82 14.20 8.96
C ASP A 110 -7.90 15.20 9.70
N HIS A 111 -7.42 14.83 10.88
CA HIS A 111 -6.57 15.65 11.74
C HIS A 111 -5.15 15.10 11.90
N ALA A 112 -4.83 13.98 11.24
CA ALA A 112 -3.53 13.36 11.33
C ALA A 112 -2.49 14.17 10.54
N ASP A 113 -1.44 14.61 11.23
CA ASP A 113 -0.27 15.22 10.61
C ASP A 113 0.70 14.12 10.19
N TYR A 114 0.41 13.49 9.04
CA TYR A 114 1.22 12.40 8.54
C TYR A 114 2.66 12.85 8.21
N ALA A 115 2.87 14.11 7.84
CA ALA A 115 4.20 14.62 7.54
C ALA A 115 5.06 14.70 8.81
N LYS A 116 4.48 15.21 9.91
CA LYS A 116 5.15 15.22 11.21
C LYS A 116 5.42 13.81 11.75
N ALA A 117 4.46 12.91 11.64
CA ALA A 117 4.65 11.53 12.06
C ALA A 117 5.74 10.84 11.21
N PHE A 118 5.78 11.09 9.90
CA PHE A 118 6.85 10.63 9.02
C PHE A 118 8.23 11.13 9.49
N GLU A 119 8.38 12.43 9.81
CA GLU A 119 9.63 12.98 10.34
C GLU A 119 10.06 12.32 11.66
N GLN A 120 9.11 12.03 12.55
CA GLN A 120 9.38 11.35 13.82
C GLN A 120 9.85 9.90 13.64
N VAL A 121 9.25 9.15 12.72
CA VAL A 121 9.66 7.77 12.42
C VAL A 121 11.01 7.76 11.72
N LEU A 122 11.24 8.68 10.78
CA LEU A 122 12.53 8.86 10.13
C LEU A 122 13.63 9.13 11.16
N HIS A 123 13.38 10.01 12.12
CA HIS A 123 14.33 10.32 13.19
C HIS A 123 14.63 9.09 14.05
N THR A 124 13.58 8.38 14.49
CA THR A 124 13.73 7.15 15.28
C THR A 124 14.53 6.10 14.51
N ARG A 125 14.20 5.82 13.23
CA ARG A 125 14.95 4.87 12.41
C ARG A 125 16.41 5.29 12.24
N ALA A 126 16.69 6.58 12.03
CA ALA A 126 18.06 7.08 11.90
C ALA A 126 18.91 6.88 13.17
N GLU A 127 18.32 6.82 14.37
CA GLU A 127 19.04 6.50 15.61
C GLU A 127 19.44 5.02 15.70
N TYR A 128 18.63 4.13 15.13
CA TYR A 128 18.88 2.68 15.14
C TYR A 128 19.71 2.20 13.94
N ASP A 129 19.71 2.95 12.85
CA ASP A 129 20.39 2.53 11.63
C ASP A 129 21.91 2.76 11.73
N LEU A 130 22.68 1.67 11.66
CA LEU A 130 24.13 1.72 11.71
C LEU A 130 24.65 2.21 10.35
N LEU A 131 24.67 3.54 10.18
CA LEU A 131 25.06 4.20 8.94
C LEU A 131 26.41 3.73 8.39
N SER A 132 27.34 3.32 9.26
CA SER A 132 28.62 2.71 8.85
C SER A 132 28.42 1.37 8.13
N GLU A 133 27.58 0.49 8.65
CA GLU A 133 27.29 -0.82 8.05
C GLU A 133 26.54 -0.65 6.73
N ARG A 134 25.56 0.28 6.70
CA ARG A 134 24.85 0.64 5.47
C ARG A 134 25.81 1.16 4.40
N LEU A 135 26.73 2.04 4.78
CA LEU A 135 27.73 2.59 3.86
C LEU A 135 28.64 1.50 3.27
N GLU A 136 29.12 0.56 4.08
CA GLU A 136 29.93 -0.56 3.60
C GLU A 136 29.17 -1.40 2.57
N TYR A 137 27.93 -1.79 2.89
CA TYR A 137 27.06 -2.52 1.96
C TYR A 137 26.81 -1.75 0.66
N THR A 138 26.55 -0.45 0.74
CA THR A 138 26.28 0.37 -0.45
C THR A 138 27.51 0.52 -1.34
N ILE A 139 28.72 0.63 -0.76
CA ILE A 139 29.98 0.66 -1.52
C ILE A 139 30.20 -0.68 -2.25
N GLU A 140 29.98 -1.81 -1.57
CA GLU A 140 30.09 -3.14 -2.19
C GLU A 140 29.09 -3.31 -3.35
N SER A 141 27.85 -2.82 -3.16
CA SER A 141 26.82 -2.82 -4.20
C SER A 141 27.25 -2.01 -5.43
N CYS A 142 27.76 -0.78 -5.26
CA CYS A 142 28.29 0.01 -6.37
C CYS A 142 29.43 -0.70 -7.09
N GLN A 143 30.40 -1.26 -6.34
CA GLN A 143 31.53 -2.00 -6.90
C GLN A 143 31.07 -3.20 -7.74
N SER A 144 30.05 -3.93 -7.28
CA SER A 144 29.46 -5.07 -8.00
C SER A 144 28.75 -4.65 -9.28
N ARG A 145 27.98 -3.55 -9.22
CA ARG A 145 27.13 -3.07 -10.33
C ARG A 145 27.90 -2.32 -11.43
N LEU A 146 28.87 -1.49 -11.03
CA LEU A 146 29.59 -0.58 -11.92
C LEU A 146 31.06 -0.95 -12.13
N GLY A 147 31.60 -1.87 -11.33
CA GLY A 147 33.03 -2.20 -11.34
C GLY A 147 33.91 -1.15 -10.62
N HIS A 148 33.31 -0.10 -10.06
CA HIS A 148 33.97 0.88 -9.20
C HIS A 148 32.95 1.47 -8.19
N ALA A 149 33.44 2.12 -7.14
CA ALA A 149 32.64 2.72 -6.09
C ALA A 149 33.15 4.14 -5.73
N PRO A 150 32.36 4.95 -4.99
CA PRO A 150 32.82 6.24 -4.51
C PRO A 150 34.12 6.12 -3.72
N GLN A 151 35.08 7.00 -3.99
CA GLN A 151 36.35 7.00 -3.27
C GLN A 151 36.18 7.52 -1.84
N PRO A 152 37.05 7.13 -0.89
CA PRO A 152 37.00 7.62 0.49
C PRO A 152 36.94 9.15 0.61
N GLU A 153 37.66 9.89 -0.25
CA GLU A 153 37.59 11.35 -0.28
C GLU A 153 36.22 11.90 -0.70
N GLU A 154 35.53 11.26 -1.65
CA GLU A 154 34.20 11.67 -2.10
C GLU A 154 33.17 11.45 -0.98
N ILE A 155 33.26 10.31 -0.30
CA ILE A 155 32.43 9.97 0.85
C ILE A 155 32.64 10.99 1.98
N ALA A 156 33.91 11.30 2.30
CA ALA A 156 34.24 12.27 3.33
C ALA A 156 33.72 13.67 2.99
N ALA A 157 33.86 14.10 1.73
CA ALA A 157 33.34 15.38 1.25
C ALA A 157 31.80 15.43 1.29
N ALA A 158 31.11 14.34 0.92
CA ALA A 158 29.67 14.23 0.97
C ALA A 158 29.15 14.33 2.42
N LYS A 159 29.79 13.63 3.36
CA LYS A 159 29.48 13.74 4.81
C LYS A 159 29.72 15.17 5.33
N ALA A 160 30.88 15.76 5.02
CA ALA A 160 31.25 17.09 5.50
C ALA A 160 30.34 18.21 4.96
N SER A 161 29.81 18.04 3.74
CA SER A 161 28.84 18.97 3.15
C SER A 161 27.39 18.70 3.55
N GLY A 162 27.14 17.67 4.36
CA GLY A 162 25.79 17.31 4.83
C GLY A 162 24.91 16.68 3.76
N LYS A 163 25.47 16.13 2.67
CA LYS A 163 24.70 15.43 1.64
C LYS A 163 23.95 14.21 2.20
N PHE A 164 24.48 13.61 3.26
CA PHE A 164 23.77 12.59 4.00
C PHE A 164 24.19 12.57 5.47
N GLN A 165 23.22 12.30 6.34
CA GLN A 165 23.40 12.12 7.78
C GLN A 165 22.75 10.83 8.30
N HIS A 166 21.96 10.18 7.46
CA HIS A 166 21.21 8.96 7.73
C HIS A 166 21.05 8.16 6.44
N TYR A 167 20.49 6.96 6.54
CA TYR A 167 20.35 6.00 5.44
C TYR A 167 19.65 6.56 4.20
N TYR A 168 18.48 7.19 4.35
CA TYR A 168 17.79 7.80 3.21
C TYR A 168 18.67 8.81 2.45
N GLY A 169 19.38 9.70 3.15
CA GLY A 169 20.30 10.62 2.49
C GLY A 169 21.46 9.91 1.77
N LEU A 170 21.98 8.82 2.35
CA LEU A 170 23.03 8.01 1.75
C LEU A 170 22.56 7.37 0.45
N GLU A 171 21.38 6.74 0.45
CA GLU A 171 20.78 6.11 -0.72
C GLU A 171 20.49 7.13 -1.83
N HIS A 172 19.99 8.32 -1.49
CA HIS A 172 19.79 9.42 -2.45
C HIS A 172 21.11 9.88 -3.07
N TRP A 173 22.12 10.14 -2.24
CA TRP A 173 23.44 10.56 -2.71
C TRP A 173 24.09 9.51 -3.61
N ILE A 174 23.97 8.22 -3.26
CA ILE A 174 24.49 7.12 -4.07
C ILE A 174 23.74 7.02 -5.40
N ALA A 175 22.42 7.18 -5.43
CA ALA A 175 21.65 7.20 -6.67
C ALA A 175 22.16 8.27 -7.65
N GLN A 176 22.42 9.47 -7.13
CA GLN A 176 22.99 10.58 -7.91
C GLN A 176 24.40 10.25 -8.40
N TRP A 177 25.23 9.66 -7.55
CA TRP A 177 26.58 9.23 -7.91
C TRP A 177 26.54 8.14 -8.99
N GLU A 178 25.73 7.09 -8.83
CA GLU A 178 25.57 6.00 -9.79
C GLU A 178 25.11 6.52 -11.15
N THR A 179 24.12 7.43 -11.16
CA THR A 179 23.64 8.09 -12.39
C THR A 179 24.75 8.90 -13.07
N ALA A 180 25.54 9.66 -12.31
CA ALA A 180 26.66 10.45 -12.85
C ALA A 180 27.77 9.56 -13.43
N HIS A 181 27.86 8.31 -13.00
CA HIS A 181 28.81 7.31 -13.49
C HIS A 181 28.22 6.34 -14.51
N GLY A 182 27.03 6.65 -15.04
CA GLY A 182 26.43 5.91 -16.16
C GLY A 182 25.69 4.64 -15.76
N TYR A 183 25.41 4.43 -14.47
CA TYR A 183 24.49 3.36 -14.07
C TYR A 183 23.10 3.63 -14.63
N GLN A 184 22.45 2.58 -15.12
CA GLN A 184 21.05 2.61 -15.51
C GLN A 184 20.32 1.54 -14.71
N THR A 185 19.41 1.98 -13.84
CA THR A 185 18.56 1.08 -13.07
C THR A 185 17.70 0.23 -14.01
N ASN A 186 17.66 -1.08 -13.76
CA ASN A 186 16.72 -1.97 -14.42
C ASN A 186 15.32 -1.75 -13.83
N LEU A 187 14.45 -1.06 -14.59
CA LEU A 187 13.12 -0.70 -14.11
C LEU A 187 12.21 -1.91 -13.87
N GLU A 188 12.39 -3.02 -14.58
CA GLU A 188 11.58 -4.23 -14.38
C GLU A 188 11.89 -4.88 -13.03
N GLU A 189 13.19 -5.01 -12.70
CA GLU A 189 13.65 -5.55 -11.42
C GLU A 189 13.39 -4.61 -10.24
N SER A 190 13.19 -3.32 -10.50
CA SER A 190 12.96 -2.30 -9.47
C SER A 190 11.48 -2.14 -9.09
N ARG A 191 10.58 -2.83 -9.78
CA ARG A 191 9.13 -2.77 -9.57
C ARG A 191 8.67 -4.08 -8.94
N PRO A 192 8.27 -4.08 -7.65
CA PRO A 192 7.70 -5.24 -7.00
C PRO A 192 6.54 -5.80 -7.82
N GLU A 193 6.53 -7.12 -8.01
CA GLU A 193 5.43 -7.80 -8.69
C GLU A 193 4.16 -7.72 -7.84
N CYS A 194 3.04 -7.38 -8.48
CA CYS A 194 1.74 -7.39 -7.82
C CYS A 194 1.35 -8.83 -7.44
N PHE A 195 1.00 -9.03 -6.18
CA PHE A 195 0.44 -10.30 -5.71
C PHE A 195 -0.84 -10.70 -6.46
N THR A 196 -0.89 -11.95 -6.91
CA THR A 196 -2.13 -12.57 -7.44
C THR A 196 -2.61 -13.61 -6.43
N PRO A 197 -3.81 -13.46 -5.84
CA PRO A 197 -4.28 -14.43 -4.85
C PRO A 197 -4.49 -15.81 -5.49
N GLU A 198 -4.20 -16.88 -4.75
CA GLU A 198 -4.51 -18.26 -5.18
C GLU A 198 -5.84 -18.77 -4.59
N ASN A 199 -6.41 -18.01 -3.64
CA ASN A 199 -7.52 -18.41 -2.79
C ASN A 199 -8.84 -17.73 -3.19
N PHE A 200 -9.87 -17.89 -2.35
CA PHE A 200 -11.13 -17.19 -2.48
C PHE A 200 -10.91 -15.68 -2.53
N THR A 201 -11.54 -15.06 -3.53
CA THR A 201 -11.44 -13.62 -3.81
C THR A 201 -12.83 -13.02 -3.89
N ALA A 202 -12.98 -11.78 -3.43
CA ALA A 202 -14.21 -11.01 -3.53
C ALA A 202 -13.94 -9.56 -3.95
N LEU A 203 -14.89 -8.95 -4.66
CA LEU A 203 -14.98 -7.51 -4.79
C LEU A 203 -15.98 -6.99 -3.75
N LEU A 204 -15.48 -6.30 -2.73
CA LEU A 204 -16.28 -5.64 -1.72
C LEU A 204 -16.78 -4.28 -2.21
N PHE A 205 -17.99 -3.91 -1.83
CA PHE A 205 -18.55 -2.56 -1.97
C PHE A 205 -18.73 -1.97 -0.57
N LEU A 206 -17.69 -1.29 -0.10
CA LEU A 206 -17.61 -0.72 1.25
C LEU A 206 -18.50 0.52 1.38
N PRO A 207 -19.08 0.80 2.56
CA PRO A 207 -19.98 1.94 2.79
C PRO A 207 -19.25 3.30 2.90
N THR A 208 -18.25 3.52 2.04
CA THR A 208 -17.54 4.79 1.88
C THR A 208 -17.42 5.12 0.39
N THR A 209 -17.27 6.40 0.04
CA THR A 209 -16.94 6.83 -1.33
C THR A 209 -15.46 7.14 -1.52
N GLN A 210 -14.69 7.10 -0.43
CA GLN A 210 -13.27 7.48 -0.40
C GLN A 210 -12.43 6.20 -0.35
N GLY A 211 -11.46 6.07 -1.27
CA GLY A 211 -10.74 4.81 -1.43
C GLY A 211 -9.89 4.41 -0.23
N TRP A 212 -9.13 5.36 0.31
CA TRP A 212 -8.25 5.09 1.45
C TRP A 212 -8.99 4.95 2.78
N ASP A 213 -10.25 5.36 2.86
CA ASP A 213 -11.11 5.09 4.01
C ASP A 213 -11.43 3.59 4.12
N ALA A 214 -11.16 2.80 3.07
CA ALA A 214 -11.23 1.35 3.13
C ALA A 214 -10.38 0.75 4.27
N LEU A 215 -9.25 1.37 4.62
CA LEU A 215 -8.40 0.93 5.73
C LEU A 215 -9.05 1.13 7.11
N ALA A 216 -10.17 1.85 7.18
CA ALA A 216 -10.98 1.95 8.38
C ALA A 216 -11.90 0.72 8.56
N TYR A 217 -12.18 0.00 7.47
CA TYR A 217 -13.03 -1.19 7.42
C TYR A 217 -12.22 -2.48 7.47
N LEU A 218 -11.17 -2.58 6.66
CA LEU A 218 -10.24 -3.72 6.64
C LEU A 218 -8.89 -3.26 7.19
N ASN A 219 -8.43 -3.88 8.27
CA ASN A 219 -7.15 -3.53 8.87
C ASN A 219 -6.01 -4.05 7.97
N TRP A 220 -5.01 -3.20 7.74
CA TRP A 220 -3.77 -3.58 7.06
C TRP A 220 -2.68 -3.80 8.10
N TYR A 221 -1.93 -4.89 7.99
CA TYR A 221 -0.89 -5.23 8.98
C TYR A 221 0.14 -4.11 9.17
N GLY A 222 0.50 -3.39 8.09
CA GLY A 222 1.43 -2.25 8.17
C GLY A 222 0.95 -1.09 9.08
N THR A 223 -0.31 -1.10 9.53
CA THR A 223 -0.82 -0.12 10.49
C THR A 223 -0.40 -0.37 11.94
N SER A 224 0.22 -1.51 12.25
CA SER A 224 0.55 -1.91 13.64
C SER A 224 1.38 -0.88 14.40
N ASP A 225 2.28 -0.19 13.73
CA ASP A 225 3.30 0.63 14.40
C ASP A 225 2.83 2.05 14.75
N ILE A 226 2.00 2.65 13.89
CA ILE A 226 1.56 4.05 14.02
C ILE A 226 0.03 4.16 14.15
N GLY A 227 -0.70 3.20 13.61
CA GLY A 227 -2.16 3.13 13.62
C GLY A 227 -2.81 3.51 12.29
N SER A 228 -4.02 2.98 12.07
CA SER A 228 -4.75 3.09 10.80
C SER A 228 -5.06 4.52 10.39
N ALA A 229 -5.34 5.42 11.36
CA ALA A 229 -5.65 6.81 11.07
C ALA A 229 -4.51 7.56 10.34
N TYR A 230 -3.26 7.26 10.69
CA TYR A 230 -2.09 7.80 9.99
C TYR A 230 -2.04 7.32 8.54
N TYR A 231 -2.21 6.01 8.30
CA TYR A 231 -2.13 5.43 6.97
C TYR A 231 -3.30 5.81 6.07
N ILE A 232 -4.50 6.03 6.62
CA ILE A 232 -5.62 6.62 5.89
C ILE A 232 -5.24 8.04 5.42
N ALA A 233 -4.65 8.86 6.29
CA ALA A 233 -4.24 10.22 5.93
C ALA A 233 -3.11 10.24 4.89
N LEU A 234 -2.10 9.38 5.06
CA LEU A 234 -1.01 9.21 4.10
C LEU A 234 -1.52 8.73 2.74
N GLY A 235 -2.41 7.74 2.73
CA GLY A 235 -3.06 7.24 1.53
C GLY A 235 -3.88 8.30 0.80
N ARG A 236 -4.68 9.09 1.53
CA ARG A 236 -5.40 10.24 0.97
C ARG A 236 -4.44 11.27 0.33
N SER A 237 -3.27 11.50 0.95
CA SER A 237 -2.22 12.33 0.35
C SER A 237 -1.66 11.74 -0.95
N TRP A 238 -1.44 10.42 -1.00
CA TRP A 238 -1.05 9.74 -2.25
C TRP A 238 -2.12 9.86 -3.33
N GLN A 239 -3.39 9.71 -2.99
CA GLN A 239 -4.50 9.92 -3.92
C GLN A 239 -4.54 11.37 -4.44
N GLN A 240 -4.30 12.34 -3.57
CA GLN A 240 -4.26 13.75 -3.96
C GLN A 240 -3.07 14.05 -4.89
N ARG A 241 -1.84 13.68 -4.48
CA ARG A 241 -0.61 13.98 -5.22
C ARG A 241 -0.52 13.19 -6.52
N PHE A 242 -0.71 11.88 -6.45
CA PHE A 242 -0.40 10.96 -7.55
C PHE A 242 -1.64 10.27 -8.14
N GLY A 243 -2.82 10.52 -7.57
CA GLY A 243 -4.03 9.85 -8.03
C GLY A 243 -3.99 8.34 -7.79
N ALA A 244 -3.31 7.92 -6.71
CA ALA A 244 -3.25 6.55 -6.24
C ALA A 244 -4.58 6.13 -5.62
N GLU A 245 -5.30 5.23 -6.29
CA GLU A 245 -6.55 4.66 -5.84
C GLU A 245 -6.35 3.22 -5.39
N LEU A 246 -6.84 2.88 -4.19
CA LEU A 246 -6.72 1.53 -3.64
C LEU A 246 -7.63 0.56 -4.41
N VAL A 247 -7.00 -0.44 -5.03
CA VAL A 247 -7.63 -1.49 -5.87
C VAL A 247 -7.90 -2.74 -5.05
N ALA A 248 -6.89 -3.18 -4.30
CA ALA A 248 -6.98 -4.41 -3.53
C ALA A 248 -6.30 -4.30 -2.17
N HIS A 249 -6.80 -5.11 -1.24
CA HIS A 249 -6.31 -5.25 0.13
C HIS A 249 -6.33 -6.72 0.52
N TYR A 250 -5.18 -7.29 0.84
CA TYR A 250 -5.03 -8.72 1.16
C TYR A 250 -4.55 -8.99 2.59
N GLY A 251 -4.75 -8.03 3.50
CA GLY A 251 -4.35 -8.14 4.92
C GLY A 251 -2.93 -7.63 5.15
N THR A 252 -1.95 -8.20 4.46
CA THR A 252 -0.54 -7.77 4.51
C THR A 252 -0.13 -6.92 3.30
N MET A 253 -0.94 -6.94 2.24
CA MET A 253 -0.59 -6.34 0.95
C MET A 253 -1.66 -5.37 0.47
N LEU A 254 -1.23 -4.26 -0.12
CA LEU A 254 -2.07 -3.27 -0.78
C LEU A 254 -1.68 -3.15 -2.25
N GLN A 255 -2.67 -2.93 -3.11
CA GLN A 255 -2.47 -2.66 -4.54
C GLN A 255 -3.18 -1.38 -4.94
N CYS A 256 -2.48 -0.53 -5.69
CA CYS A 256 -3.01 0.74 -6.17
C CYS A 256 -2.91 0.89 -7.68
N GLU A 257 -3.89 1.56 -8.28
CA GLU A 257 -3.81 2.16 -9.62
C GLU A 257 -3.48 3.65 -9.49
N VAL A 258 -2.57 4.15 -10.33
CA VAL A 258 -1.97 5.48 -10.17
C VAL A 258 -2.13 6.28 -11.45
N SER A 259 -2.94 7.32 -11.41
CA SER A 259 -3.26 8.12 -12.61
C SER A 259 -2.27 9.25 -12.92
N ARG A 260 -1.44 9.64 -11.95
CA ARG A 260 -0.42 10.70 -12.07
C ARG A 260 0.88 10.24 -11.41
N PRO A 261 1.58 9.23 -11.98
CA PRO A 261 2.82 8.74 -11.39
C PRO A 261 3.89 9.83 -11.37
N PRO A 262 4.88 9.76 -10.46
CA PRO A 262 6.00 10.70 -10.47
C PRO A 262 6.75 10.63 -11.81
N GLN A 263 7.20 11.77 -12.32
CA GLN A 263 7.83 11.90 -13.64
C GLN A 263 9.35 12.00 -13.56
N THR A 264 9.90 12.25 -12.37
CA THR A 264 11.34 12.36 -12.14
C THR A 264 11.75 11.60 -10.89
N PHE A 265 13.03 11.25 -10.80
CA PHE A 265 13.60 10.64 -9.60
C PHE A 265 13.37 11.51 -8.35
N GLU A 266 13.54 12.83 -8.46
CA GLU A 266 13.37 13.75 -7.32
C GLU A 266 11.90 13.85 -6.86
N GLU A 267 10.93 13.63 -7.76
CA GLU A 267 9.52 13.50 -7.40
C GLU A 267 9.21 12.13 -6.76
N ALA A 268 9.85 11.06 -7.26
CA ALA A 268 9.66 9.70 -6.79
C ALA A 268 10.38 9.42 -5.45
N TRP A 269 11.46 10.13 -5.17
CA TRP A 269 12.31 9.88 -4.01
C TRP A 269 11.58 10.03 -2.67
N PRO A 270 10.83 11.13 -2.40
CA PRO A 270 10.03 11.23 -1.18
C PRO A 270 8.98 10.12 -1.07
N LEU A 271 8.35 9.74 -2.18
CA LEU A 271 7.36 8.66 -2.22
C LEU A 271 7.98 7.30 -1.91
N ALA A 272 9.18 7.02 -2.43
CA ALA A 272 9.91 5.79 -2.11
C ALA A 272 10.22 5.70 -0.60
N CYS A 273 10.63 6.80 0.01
CA CYS A 273 10.84 6.87 1.47
C CYS A 273 9.53 6.64 2.24
N GLU A 274 8.42 7.21 1.78
CA GLU A 274 7.07 6.96 2.35
C GLU A 274 6.67 5.48 2.26
N HIS A 275 6.93 4.81 1.14
CA HIS A 275 6.65 3.38 0.99
C HIS A 275 7.56 2.50 1.86
N ASP A 276 8.84 2.85 2.00
CA ASP A 276 9.81 2.15 2.87
C ASP A 276 9.45 2.27 4.35
N LEU A 277 8.97 3.44 4.76
CA LEU A 277 8.52 3.67 6.13
C LEU A 277 7.17 3.01 6.41
N ALA A 278 6.28 2.97 5.42
CA ALA A 278 4.98 2.35 5.54
C ALA A 278 5.00 0.81 5.46
N SER A 279 5.94 0.26 4.69
CA SER A 279 5.94 -1.15 4.28
C SER A 279 7.32 -1.58 3.77
N ASP A 280 8.27 -1.80 4.68
CA ASP A 280 9.67 -2.05 4.31
C ASP A 280 9.84 -3.38 3.55
N CYS A 281 8.98 -4.36 3.85
CA CYS A 281 8.94 -5.66 3.20
C CYS A 281 8.65 -5.57 1.70
N THR A 282 8.06 -4.47 1.22
CA THR A 282 7.89 -4.16 -0.21
C THR A 282 9.20 -4.24 -0.98
N MET A 283 10.30 -3.79 -0.34
CA MET A 283 11.64 -3.76 -0.93
C MET A 283 12.55 -4.84 -0.35
N ALA A 284 12.49 -5.06 0.97
CA ALA A 284 13.39 -5.97 1.66
C ALA A 284 13.23 -7.43 1.20
N LEU A 285 12.00 -7.89 0.96
CA LEU A 285 11.74 -9.28 0.54
C LEU A 285 12.23 -9.59 -0.89
N PRO A 286 11.94 -8.77 -1.91
CA PRO A 286 12.50 -8.98 -3.24
C PRO A 286 13.98 -8.55 -3.37
N GLY A 287 14.57 -7.93 -2.34
CA GLY A 287 15.96 -7.46 -2.36
C GLY A 287 16.17 -6.22 -3.22
N ILE A 288 15.15 -5.36 -3.34
CA ILE A 288 15.21 -4.12 -4.13
C ILE A 288 15.81 -3.02 -3.24
N LEU A 289 16.82 -2.30 -3.75
CA LEU A 289 17.38 -1.16 -3.02
C LEU A 289 16.42 0.03 -3.11
N LEU A 290 16.37 0.85 -2.05
CA LEU A 290 15.48 2.01 -1.98
C LEU A 290 15.64 2.95 -3.18
N ARG A 291 16.89 3.23 -3.58
CA ARG A 291 17.17 4.06 -4.76
C ARG A 291 16.70 3.45 -6.08
N ASP A 292 16.80 2.13 -6.22
CA ASP A 292 16.30 1.43 -7.40
C ASP A 292 14.77 1.51 -7.45
N TYR A 293 14.12 1.29 -6.30
CA TYR A 293 12.67 1.45 -6.17
C TYR A 293 12.20 2.87 -6.52
N ALA A 294 12.92 3.91 -6.07
CA ALA A 294 12.63 5.29 -6.45
C ALA A 294 12.72 5.53 -7.97
N HIS A 295 13.71 4.95 -8.65
CA HIS A 295 13.76 4.94 -10.12
C HIS A 295 12.60 4.14 -10.73
N GLY A 296 12.26 2.98 -10.15
CA GLY A 296 11.16 2.11 -10.57
C GLY A 296 9.79 2.79 -10.52
N LEU A 297 9.56 3.66 -9.53
CA LEU A 297 8.33 4.44 -9.38
C LEU A 297 8.09 5.46 -10.51
N VAL A 298 9.15 5.91 -11.19
CA VAL A 298 9.03 6.90 -12.27
C VAL A 298 8.17 6.33 -13.41
N GLY A 299 7.09 7.03 -13.72
CA GLY A 299 6.10 6.62 -14.72
C GLY A 299 5.34 5.33 -14.41
N TRP A 300 5.45 4.78 -13.19
CA TRP A 300 4.80 3.52 -12.83
C TRP A 300 3.38 3.76 -12.33
N ASP A 301 2.41 3.25 -13.08
CA ASP A 301 0.97 3.45 -12.88
C ASP A 301 0.33 2.44 -11.93
N ARG A 302 1.13 1.59 -11.28
CA ARG A 302 0.69 0.54 -10.35
C ARG A 302 1.61 0.54 -9.16
N TRP A 303 1.08 0.49 -7.94
CA TRP A 303 1.91 0.30 -6.76
C TRP A 303 1.48 -0.94 -6.01
N PHE A 304 2.47 -1.60 -5.43
CA PHE A 304 2.32 -2.72 -4.52
C PHE A 304 3.05 -2.38 -3.23
N LEU A 305 2.34 -2.52 -2.11
CA LEU A 305 2.89 -2.37 -0.77
C LEU A 305 2.70 -3.69 -0.04
N HIS A 306 3.71 -4.16 0.66
CA HIS A 306 3.68 -5.39 1.43
C HIS A 306 4.34 -5.17 2.77
N GLU A 307 3.61 -5.49 3.85
CA GLU A 307 4.14 -5.54 5.20
C GLU A 307 3.64 -6.81 5.90
N ARG A 308 4.52 -7.52 6.61
CA ARG A 308 4.19 -8.82 7.20
C ARG A 308 4.65 -8.94 8.66
N PRO A 309 3.98 -9.78 9.48
CA PRO A 309 4.47 -10.12 10.80
C PRO A 309 5.78 -10.90 10.80
#